data_AF-A0A944EMF6-F1
#
_entry.id   AF-A0A944EMF6-F1
#
_cell.length_a   1.000
_cell.length_b   1.000
_cell.length_c   1.000
_cell.angle_alpha   90.00
_cell.angle_beta   90.00
_cell.angle_gamma   90.00
#
_symmetry.space_group_name_H-M   'P 1'
#
loop_
_entity.id
_entity.type
_entity.pdbx_description
1 polymer ?
#
loop_
_entity_poly.entity_id
_entity_poly.type
_entity_poly.pdbx_seq_one_letter_code
_entity_poly.pdbx_strand_id
1 'polypeptide(L)'
;MVLRIVLGAVYTVMAVGQLASFGHMPGILAAYGLVDGVAATALAVALIAGELVCGVWFLARPRSKALAPVWVFTAVSVMWTFLAVQAYARGLTVTNCGCFGIYLSQRLSWFVLAQDALMLLYAGLLLHGARKAAAATAQRAVPSRGPELDETAAPAQSPPVMEEADPDARIR
;
A
#
# COMPACT_ATOMS: atom_id res chain seq x y z
N MET A 1 1.24 15.01 -1.58
CA MET A 1 1.32 15.38 -0.14
C MET A 1 -0.05 15.78 0.38
N VAL A 2 -0.71 16.77 -0.26
CA VAL A 2 -2.06 17.22 0.11
C VAL A 2 -3.05 16.06 0.30
N LEU A 3 -3.14 15.14 -0.67
CA LEU A 3 -4.05 14.00 -0.57
C LEU A 3 -3.85 13.16 0.72
N ARG A 4 -2.60 12.87 1.11
CA ARG A 4 -2.33 12.12 2.34
C ARG A 4 -2.76 12.90 3.58
N ILE A 5 -2.53 14.21 3.62
CA ILE A 5 -2.94 15.06 4.75
C ILE A 5 -4.47 15.11 4.84
N VAL A 6 -5.16 15.31 3.71
CA VAL A 6 -6.62 15.35 3.66
C VAL A 6 -7.21 14.01 4.10
N LEU A 7 -6.77 12.90 3.51
CA LEU A 7 -7.23 11.56 3.90
C LEU A 7 -6.89 11.24 5.36
N GLY A 8 -5.69 11.63 5.80
CA GLY A 8 -5.25 11.48 7.17
C GLY A 8 -6.17 12.20 8.15
N ALA A 9 -6.50 13.47 7.86
CA ALA A 9 -7.43 14.26 8.66
C ALA A 9 -8.82 13.64 8.69
N VAL A 10 -9.36 13.25 7.53
CA VAL A 10 -10.69 12.61 7.44
C VAL A 10 -10.75 11.35 8.29
N TYR A 11 -9.81 10.43 8.12
CA TYR A 11 -9.77 9.16 8.85
C TYR A 11 -9.53 9.34 10.35
N THR A 12 -8.69 10.31 10.74
CA THR A 12 -8.52 10.63 12.17
C THR A 12 -9.80 11.19 12.77
N VAL A 13 -10.52 12.08 12.07
CA VAL A 13 -11.79 12.63 12.57
C VAL A 13 -12.87 11.53 12.64
N MET A 14 -12.93 10.64 11.65
CA MET A 14 -13.79 9.45 11.67
C MET A 14 -13.52 8.60 12.91
N ALA A 15 -12.27 8.19 13.12
CA ALA A 15 -11.87 7.36 14.25
C ALA A 15 -12.18 8.02 15.60
N VAL A 16 -11.92 9.32 15.73
CA VAL A 16 -12.23 10.09 16.96
C VAL A 16 -13.73 10.12 17.21
N GLY A 17 -14.55 10.37 16.17
CA GLY A 17 -16.01 10.34 16.29
C GLY A 17 -16.53 8.96 16.71
N GLN A 18 -16.03 7.90 16.07
CA GLN A 18 -16.38 6.52 16.39
C GLN A 18 -15.94 6.12 17.81
N LEU A 19 -14.75 6.53 18.25
CA LEU A 19 -14.22 6.26 19.59
C LEU A 19 -15.04 6.99 20.68
N ALA A 20 -15.39 8.26 20.43
CA ALA A 20 -16.24 9.03 21.33
C ALA A 20 -17.65 8.42 21.45
N SER A 21 -18.14 7.73 20.42
CA SER A 21 -19.42 7.02 20.43
C SER A 21 -19.29 5.50 20.45
N PHE A 22 -18.21 4.96 21.02
CA PHE A 22 -17.88 3.53 20.91
C PHE A 22 -19.02 2.62 21.40
N GLY A 23 -19.71 3.00 22.48
CA GLY A 23 -20.84 2.23 23.02
C GLY A 23 -21.99 2.00 22.04
N HIS A 24 -22.13 2.82 20.99
CA HIS A 24 -23.16 2.69 19.97
C HIS A 24 -22.68 1.95 18.71
N MET A 25 -21.36 1.83 18.50
CA MET A 25 -20.78 1.28 17.28
C MET A 25 -21.18 -0.17 17.00
N PRO A 26 -21.22 -1.10 17.99
CA PRO A 26 -21.69 -2.46 17.73
C PRO A 26 -23.13 -2.51 17.22
N GLY A 27 -24.02 -1.65 17.75
CA GLY A 27 -25.40 -1.55 17.28
C GLY A 27 -25.50 -0.98 15.85
N ILE A 28 -24.67 0.01 15.53
CA ILE A 28 -24.57 0.57 14.17
C ILE A 28 -24.10 -0.51 13.19
N LEU A 29 -23.04 -1.26 13.52
CA LEU A 29 -22.54 -2.34 12.67
C LEU A 29 -23.51 -3.51 12.56
N ALA A 30 -24.25 -3.82 13.63
CA ALA A 30 -25.30 -4.83 13.59
C ALA A 30 -26.45 -4.46 12.64
N ALA A 31 -26.73 -3.17 12.44
CA ALA A 31 -27.74 -2.72 11.48
C ALA A 31 -27.40 -3.08 10.02
N TYR A 32 -26.14 -3.38 9.71
CA TYR A 32 -25.72 -3.90 8.40
C TYR A 32 -26.10 -5.37 8.19
N GLY A 33 -26.53 -6.09 9.24
CA GLY A 33 -27.08 -7.44 9.14
C GLY A 33 -26.06 -8.50 8.72
N LEU A 34 -24.78 -8.32 9.07
CA LEU A 34 -23.69 -9.27 8.81
C LEU A 34 -23.04 -9.81 10.10
N VAL A 35 -22.97 -8.98 11.14
CA VAL A 35 -22.33 -9.31 12.42
C VAL A 35 -23.19 -8.80 13.55
N ASP A 36 -23.17 -9.46 14.69
CA ASP A 36 -23.85 -9.06 15.91
C ASP A 36 -22.98 -9.31 17.16
N GLY A 37 -23.45 -8.83 18.31
CA GLY A 37 -22.83 -9.06 19.62
C GLY A 37 -21.31 -8.81 19.66
N VAL A 38 -20.56 -9.86 20.00
CA VAL A 38 -19.09 -9.81 20.13
C VAL A 38 -18.41 -9.57 18.79
N ALA A 39 -18.92 -10.16 17.69
CA ALA A 39 -18.35 -9.97 16.37
C ALA A 39 -18.49 -8.52 15.89
N ALA A 40 -19.64 -7.89 16.15
CA ALA A 40 -19.85 -6.47 15.86
C ALA A 40 -18.91 -5.58 16.68
N THR A 41 -18.67 -5.91 17.95
CA THR A 41 -17.72 -5.19 18.80
C THR A 41 -16.29 -5.33 18.30
N ALA A 42 -15.86 -6.54 17.95
CA ALA A 42 -14.53 -6.78 17.38
C ALA A 42 -14.32 -6.03 16.07
N LEU A 43 -15.34 -6.01 15.19
CA LEU A 43 -15.31 -5.25 13.95
C LEU A 43 -15.21 -3.74 14.21
N ALA A 44 -15.96 -3.20 15.17
CA ALA A 44 -15.87 -1.79 15.57
C ALA A 44 -14.46 -1.43 16.02
N VAL A 45 -13.85 -2.24 16.88
CA VAL A 45 -12.47 -2.03 17.35
C VAL A 45 -11.49 -2.05 16.18
N ALA A 46 -11.63 -3.04 15.27
CA ALA A 46 -10.74 -3.18 14.12
C ALA A 46 -10.83 -1.98 13.17
N LEU A 47 -12.04 -1.49 12.87
CA LEU A 47 -12.25 -0.33 12.00
C LEU A 47 -11.68 0.93 12.65
N ILE A 48 -12.03 1.22 13.90
CA ILE A 48 -11.54 2.40 14.62
C ILE A 48 -10.01 2.40 14.71
N ALA A 49 -9.42 1.27 15.07
CA ALA A 49 -7.97 1.13 15.16
C ALA A 49 -7.30 1.31 13.80
N GLY A 50 -7.85 0.70 12.75
CA GLY A 50 -7.34 0.85 11.38
C GLY A 50 -7.40 2.30 10.90
N GLU A 51 -8.53 2.97 11.13
CA GLU A 51 -8.73 4.37 10.78
C GLU A 51 -7.76 5.29 11.53
N LEU A 52 -7.63 5.11 12.84
CA LEU A 52 -6.75 5.91 13.67
C LEU A 52 -5.29 5.72 13.28
N VAL A 53 -4.84 4.47 13.11
CA VAL A 53 -3.45 4.15 12.76
C VAL A 53 -3.09 4.76 11.41
N CYS A 54 -3.90 4.54 10.36
CA CYS A 54 -3.56 5.08 9.04
C CYS A 54 -3.74 6.60 8.97
N GLY A 55 -4.76 7.15 9.65
CA GLY A 55 -5.01 8.58 9.74
C GLY A 55 -3.85 9.33 10.39
N VAL A 56 -3.47 8.92 11.60
CA VAL A 56 -2.35 9.51 12.35
C VAL A 56 -1.04 9.33 11.59
N TRP A 57 -0.82 8.18 10.94
CA TRP A 57 0.39 7.96 10.16
C TRP A 57 0.49 8.94 8.98
N PHE A 58 -0.60 9.14 8.24
CA PHE A 58 -0.61 10.10 7.13
C PHE A 58 -0.43 11.54 7.59
N LEU A 59 -0.91 11.91 8.77
CA LEU A 59 -0.72 13.24 9.35
C LEU A 59 0.69 13.45 9.91
N ALA A 60 1.22 12.49 10.67
CA ALA A 60 2.52 12.60 11.31
C ALA A 60 3.68 12.41 10.32
N ARG A 61 3.51 11.57 9.30
CA ARG A 61 4.54 11.26 8.30
C ARG A 61 3.99 11.30 6.86
N PRO A 62 3.48 12.45 6.38
CA PRO A 62 2.87 12.57 5.05
C PRO A 62 3.84 12.26 3.89
N ARG A 63 5.15 12.43 4.14
CA ARG A 63 6.23 12.17 3.19
C ARG A 63 6.73 10.72 3.19
N SER A 64 6.22 9.88 4.10
CA SER A 64 6.68 8.49 4.20
C SER A 64 6.37 7.71 2.92
N LYS A 65 7.34 6.91 2.47
CA LYS A 65 7.19 5.94 1.37
C LYS A 65 6.67 4.58 1.86
N ALA A 66 6.36 4.45 3.15
CA ALA A 66 5.84 3.20 3.71
C ALA A 66 4.51 2.82 3.05
N LEU A 67 4.40 1.56 2.63
CA LEU A 67 3.18 1.01 2.04
C LEU A 67 2.15 0.59 3.08
N ALA A 68 2.59 0.27 4.29
CA ALA A 68 1.73 -0.16 5.39
C ALA A 68 0.49 0.74 5.62
N PRO A 69 0.61 2.07 5.80
CA PRO A 69 -0.57 2.92 6.02
C PRO A 69 -1.51 2.99 4.81
N VAL A 70 -0.98 2.82 3.59
CA VAL A 70 -1.79 2.78 2.36
C VAL A 70 -2.61 1.49 2.31
N TRP A 71 -2.01 0.35 2.68
CA TRP A 71 -2.72 -0.93 2.77
C TRP A 71 -3.80 -0.90 3.85
N VAL A 72 -3.50 -0.36 5.04
CA VAL A 72 -4.50 -0.22 6.11
C VAL A 72 -5.66 0.67 5.66
N PHE A 73 -5.38 1.85 5.09
CA PHE A 73 -6.39 2.74 4.52
C PHE A 73 -7.26 2.03 3.47
N THR A 74 -6.63 1.27 2.57
CA THR A 74 -7.34 0.53 1.52
C THR A 74 -8.24 -0.53 2.13
N ALA A 75 -7.74 -1.33 3.08
CA ALA A 75 -8.51 -2.40 3.71
C ALA A 75 -9.75 -1.85 4.45
N VAL A 76 -9.57 -0.75 5.19
CA VAL A 76 -10.67 -0.06 5.86
C VAL A 76 -11.69 0.51 4.86
N SER A 77 -11.22 1.20 3.80
CA SER A 77 -12.10 1.71 2.74
C SER A 77 -12.92 0.60 2.09
N VAL A 78 -12.28 -0.53 1.79
CA VAL A 78 -12.94 -1.70 1.20
C VAL A 78 -13.97 -2.28 2.16
N MET A 79 -13.65 -2.39 3.44
CA MET A 79 -14.58 -2.91 4.44
C MET A 79 -15.83 -2.04 4.56
N TRP A 80 -15.67 -0.71 4.71
CA TRP A 80 -16.81 0.21 4.75
C TRP A 80 -17.65 0.15 3.49
N THR A 81 -17.00 0.18 2.32
CA THR A 81 -17.70 0.07 1.04
C THR A 81 -18.44 -1.26 0.93
N PHE A 82 -17.82 -2.36 1.36
CA PHE A 82 -18.45 -3.68 1.35
C PHE A 82 -19.70 -3.72 2.22
N LEU A 83 -19.62 -3.22 3.45
CA LEU A 83 -20.75 -3.11 4.38
C LEU A 83 -21.88 -2.27 3.76
N ALA A 84 -21.56 -1.10 3.19
CA ALA A 84 -22.52 -0.20 2.58
C ALA A 84 -23.18 -0.80 1.33
N VAL A 85 -22.40 -1.34 0.39
CA VAL A 85 -22.88 -1.93 -0.86
C VAL A 85 -23.76 -3.14 -0.58
N GLN A 86 -23.36 -4.05 0.32
CA GLN A 86 -24.19 -5.23 0.62
C GLN A 86 -25.51 -4.84 1.30
N ALA A 87 -25.50 -3.87 2.22
CA ALA A 87 -26.72 -3.43 2.89
C ALA A 87 -27.67 -2.75 1.90
N TYR A 88 -27.11 -1.91 1.02
CA TYR A 88 -27.87 -1.24 -0.04
C TYR A 88 -28.46 -2.24 -1.04
N ALA A 89 -27.68 -3.22 -1.50
CA ALA A 89 -28.14 -4.27 -2.40
C ALA A 89 -29.25 -5.15 -1.80
N ARG A 90 -29.26 -5.31 -0.47
CA ARG A 90 -30.31 -6.02 0.29
C ARG A 90 -31.51 -5.14 0.64
N GLY A 91 -31.49 -3.84 0.31
CA GLY A 91 -32.54 -2.89 0.67
C GLY A 91 -32.66 -2.61 2.16
N LEU A 92 -31.58 -2.81 2.95
CA LEU A 92 -31.59 -2.55 4.39
C LEU A 92 -31.63 -1.04 4.67
N THR A 93 -32.55 -0.62 5.55
CA THR A 93 -32.65 0.77 5.98
C THR A 93 -31.67 1.06 7.11
N VAL A 94 -30.42 1.34 6.75
CA VAL A 94 -29.39 1.74 7.71
C VAL A 94 -29.50 3.24 7.95
N THR A 95 -29.92 3.64 9.16
CA THR A 95 -30.16 5.05 9.51
C THR A 95 -28.89 5.82 9.84
N ASN A 96 -27.81 5.10 10.19
CA ASN A 96 -26.49 5.67 10.46
C ASN A 96 -25.41 4.80 9.80
N CYS A 97 -24.66 5.38 8.86
CA CYS A 97 -23.56 4.71 8.17
C CYS A 97 -22.29 4.54 9.03
N GLY A 98 -22.25 5.07 10.25
CA GLY A 98 -21.20 4.81 11.23
C GLY A 98 -19.84 5.49 10.98
N CYS A 99 -19.59 6.08 9.81
CA CYS A 99 -18.30 6.66 9.46
C CYS A 99 -17.76 7.67 10.50
N PHE A 100 -18.62 8.50 11.10
CA PHE A 100 -18.26 9.47 12.15
C PHE A 100 -18.94 9.16 13.49
N GLY A 101 -19.32 7.91 13.73
CA GLY A 101 -20.08 7.52 14.91
C GLY A 101 -21.50 8.10 14.92
N ILE A 102 -21.98 8.54 16.08
CA ILE A 102 -23.32 9.14 16.22
C ILE A 102 -23.39 10.63 15.86
N TYR A 103 -22.24 11.31 15.80
CA TYR A 103 -22.17 12.77 15.67
C TYR A 103 -22.44 13.27 14.24
N LEU A 104 -22.21 12.44 13.23
CA LEU A 104 -22.52 12.73 11.83
C LEU A 104 -23.32 11.58 11.23
N SER A 105 -24.49 11.31 11.81
CA SER A 105 -25.38 10.26 11.34
C SER A 105 -25.88 10.57 9.93
N GLN A 106 -25.49 9.73 8.97
CA GLN A 106 -25.97 9.78 7.60
C GLN A 106 -26.77 8.51 7.33
N ARG A 107 -27.92 8.65 6.67
CA ARG A 107 -28.67 7.49 6.17
C ARG A 107 -27.94 6.88 4.99
N LEU A 108 -27.92 5.55 4.92
CA LEU A 108 -27.37 4.84 3.78
C LEU A 108 -28.17 5.20 2.53
N SER A 109 -27.49 5.81 1.59
CA SER A 109 -28.04 6.34 0.36
C SER A 109 -27.00 6.27 -0.74
N TRP A 110 -27.42 6.49 -1.98
CA TRP A 110 -26.52 6.58 -3.12
C TRP A 110 -25.38 7.59 -2.91
N PHE A 111 -25.64 8.68 -2.17
CA PHE A 111 -24.61 9.68 -1.85
C PHE A 111 -23.46 9.10 -1.03
N VAL A 112 -23.76 8.26 -0.03
CA VAL A 112 -22.73 7.58 0.79
C VAL A 112 -21.93 6.60 -0.06
N LEU A 113 -22.59 5.84 -0.94
CA LEU A 113 -21.90 4.94 -1.87
C LEU A 113 -20.94 5.69 -2.81
N ALA A 114 -21.32 6.89 -3.26
CA ALA A 114 -20.45 7.74 -4.06
C ALA A 114 -19.22 8.24 -3.25
N GLN A 115 -19.40 8.55 -1.96
CA GLN A 115 -18.29 8.91 -1.06
C GLN A 115 -17.34 7.72 -0.86
N ASP A 116 -17.87 6.52 -0.64
CA ASP A 116 -17.10 5.28 -0.52
C ASP A 116 -16.31 4.97 -1.80
N ALA A 117 -16.96 5.10 -2.96
CA ALA A 117 -16.32 4.94 -4.26
C ALA A 117 -15.17 5.95 -4.46
N LEU A 118 -15.34 7.19 -4.00
CA LEU A 118 -14.29 8.20 -4.03
C LEU A 118 -13.11 7.81 -3.12
N MET A 119 -13.37 7.27 -1.93
CA MET A 119 -12.31 6.77 -1.04
C MET A 119 -11.54 5.61 -1.67
N LEU A 120 -12.24 4.67 -2.31
CA LEU A 120 -11.61 3.58 -3.06
C LEU A 120 -10.79 4.06 -4.26
N LEU A 121 -11.28 5.07 -4.98
CA LEU A 121 -10.51 5.70 -6.05
C LEU A 121 -9.19 6.28 -5.52
N TYR A 122 -9.23 6.99 -4.39
CA TYR A 122 -8.02 7.50 -3.76
C TYR A 122 -7.09 6.40 -3.26
N ALA A 123 -7.63 5.30 -2.74
CA ALA A 123 -6.86 4.11 -2.37
C ALA A 123 -6.11 3.54 -3.59
N GLY A 124 -6.81 3.38 -4.72
CA GLY A 124 -6.24 2.93 -5.98
C GLY A 124 -5.14 3.85 -6.49
N LEU A 125 -5.33 5.17 -6.42
CA LEU A 125 -4.31 6.16 -6.81
C LEU A 125 -3.07 6.08 -5.91
N LEU A 126 -3.24 5.93 -4.59
CA LEU A 126 -2.12 5.78 -3.65
C LEU A 126 -1.35 4.48 -3.90
N LEU A 127 -2.05 3.36 -4.12
CA LEU A 127 -1.43 2.06 -4.43
C LEU A 127 -0.69 2.09 -5.77
N HIS A 128 -1.29 2.69 -6.80
CA HIS A 128 -0.65 2.83 -8.11
C HIS A 128 0.63 3.66 -8.03
N GLY A 129 0.58 4.80 -7.35
CA GLY A 129 1.75 5.65 -7.14
C GLY A 129 2.86 4.94 -6.35
N ALA A 130 2.48 4.16 -5.34
CA ALA A 130 3.39 3.31 -4.58
C ALA A 130 4.08 2.23 -5.44
N ARG A 131 3.32 1.51 -6.26
CA ARG A 131 3.84 0.45 -7.14
C ARG A 131 4.79 1.00 -8.20
N LYS A 132 4.46 2.15 -8.79
CA LYS A 132 5.35 2.85 -9.73
C LYS A 132 6.68 3.26 -9.09
N ALA A 133 6.64 3.78 -7.87
CA ALA A 133 7.86 4.15 -7.14
C ALA A 133 8.75 2.94 -6.81
N ALA A 134 8.15 1.81 -6.44
CA ALA A 134 8.86 0.56 -6.22
C ALA A 134 9.52 0.04 -7.51
N ALA A 135 8.79 0.00 -8.62
CA ALA A 135 9.30 -0.43 -9.92
C ALA A 135 10.49 0.43 -10.41
N ALA A 136 10.39 1.76 -10.28
CA ALA A 136 11.47 2.68 -10.65
C ALA A 136 12.72 2.50 -9.77
N THR A 137 12.55 2.14 -8.50
CA THR A 137 13.67 1.85 -7.59
C THR A 137 14.37 0.54 -7.98
N ALA A 138 13.60 -0.50 -8.33
CA ALA A 138 14.14 -1.78 -8.78
C ALA A 138 14.96 -1.63 -10.09
N GLN A 139 14.48 -0.82 -11.04
CA GLN A 139 15.19 -0.56 -12.29
C GLN A 139 16.53 0.16 -12.09
N ARG A 140 16.66 1.04 -11.09
CA ARG A 140 17.93 1.69 -10.75
C ARG A 140 18.91 0.77 -10.01
N ALA A 141 18.40 -0.27 -9.37
CA ALA A 141 19.22 -1.22 -8.61
C ALA A 141 19.83 -2.32 -9.49
N VAL A 142 19.31 -2.55 -10.69
CA VAL A 142 19.96 -3.42 -11.68
C VAL A 142 21.20 -2.68 -12.21
N PRO A 143 22.42 -3.10 -11.86
CA PRO A 143 23.61 -2.50 -12.44
C PRO A 143 23.58 -2.82 -13.93
N SER A 144 23.85 -1.82 -14.76
CA SER A 144 24.24 -2.06 -16.15
C SER A 144 25.47 -2.97 -16.13
N ARG A 145 25.25 -4.29 -16.24
CA ARG A 145 26.30 -5.23 -16.61
C ARG A 145 26.70 -4.78 -18.01
N GLY A 146 27.80 -4.03 -18.09
CA GLY A 146 28.34 -3.55 -19.36
C GLY A 146 28.55 -4.74 -20.30
N PRO A 147 28.54 -4.51 -21.62
CA PRO A 147 28.86 -5.56 -22.58
C PRO A 147 30.23 -6.12 -22.21
N GLU A 148 30.24 -7.36 -21.72
CA GLU A 148 31.42 -8.18 -21.55
C GLU A 148 32.04 -8.27 -22.94
N LEU A 149 33.13 -7.53 -23.15
CA LEU A 149 33.86 -7.55 -24.40
C LEU A 149 34.35 -8.98 -24.61
N ASP A 150 33.89 -9.53 -25.72
CA ASP A 150 34.34 -10.74 -26.38
C ASP A 150 35.84 -10.62 -26.67
N GLU A 151 36.65 -11.02 -25.69
CA GLU A 151 38.09 -11.21 -25.80
C GLU A 151 38.33 -12.59 -25.17
N THR A 152 38.40 -13.69 -25.91
CA THR A 152 39.60 -14.04 -26.66
C THR A 152 39.30 -15.30 -27.49
N ALA A 153 39.16 -15.14 -28.80
CA ALA A 153 39.43 -16.23 -29.72
C ALA A 153 40.95 -16.47 -29.75
N ALA A 154 41.37 -17.70 -29.45
CA ALA A 154 42.75 -18.15 -29.54
C ALA A 154 43.31 -18.03 -30.98
N PRO A 155 44.65 -18.07 -31.15
CA PRO A 155 45.18 -19.32 -31.68
C PRO A 155 46.54 -19.79 -31.10
N ALA A 156 46.66 -21.11 -31.07
CA ALA A 156 47.81 -21.99 -31.28
C ALA A 156 49.27 -21.48 -31.12
N GLN A 157 49.92 -22.05 -30.10
CA GLN A 157 51.28 -22.65 -30.04
C GLN A 157 52.32 -22.37 -31.16
N SER A 158 53.54 -22.03 -30.74
CA SER A 158 54.80 -22.57 -31.30
C SER A 158 55.85 -22.71 -30.17
N PRO A 159 56.54 -23.86 -30.03
CA PRO A 159 57.54 -24.11 -28.97
C PRO A 159 58.91 -23.44 -29.24
N PRO A 160 59.77 -23.30 -28.21
CA PRO A 160 61.08 -22.65 -28.33
C PRO A 160 62.10 -23.51 -29.09
N VAL A 161 62.75 -22.91 -30.09
CA VAL A 161 63.99 -23.43 -30.68
C VAL A 161 65.13 -23.03 -29.74
N MET A 162 65.73 -24.03 -29.08
CA MET A 162 67.06 -23.86 -28.47
C MET A 162 68.10 -23.97 -29.58
N GLU A 163 68.67 -22.84 -29.99
CA GLU A 163 69.86 -22.78 -30.83
C GLU A 163 70.95 -22.03 -30.05
N GLU A 164 71.76 -22.77 -29.30
CA GLU A 164 73.01 -22.25 -28.73
C GLU A 164 74.02 -23.37 -28.57
N ALA A 165 74.94 -23.48 -29.54
CA ALA A 165 76.31 -23.94 -29.37
C ALA A 165 77.08 -23.71 -30.69
N ASP A 166 77.69 -22.54 -30.84
CA ASP A 166 78.76 -22.30 -31.82
C ASP A 166 80.12 -22.55 -31.11
N PRO A 167 80.88 -23.59 -31.50
CA PRO A 167 82.11 -23.97 -30.86
C PRO A 167 83.34 -23.66 -31.72
N ASP A 168 83.51 -22.50 -32.36
CA ASP A 168 84.82 -22.13 -32.90
C ASP A 168 84.96 -20.63 -33.30
N ALA A 169 85.50 -19.81 -32.39
CA ALA A 169 86.11 -18.54 -32.76
C ALA A 169 87.46 -18.37 -32.03
N ARG A 170 88.39 -19.25 -32.39
CA ARG A 170 89.84 -19.13 -32.18
C ARG A 170 90.44 -18.07 -33.11
N ILE A 171 91.45 -17.36 -32.59
CA ILE A 171 92.53 -16.64 -33.31
C ILE A 171 92.16 -15.29 -33.94
N ARG A 172 92.53 -14.20 -33.24
CA ARG A 172 93.47 -13.17 -33.72
C ARG A 172 93.87 -12.21 -32.61
#